data_AF-A0A0B4HC88-F1
#
_entry.id   AF-A0A0B4HC88-F1
#
_cell.length_a   1.000
_cell.length_b   1.000
_cell.length_c   1.000
_cell.angle_alpha   90.00
_cell.angle_beta   90.00
_cell.angle_gamma   90.00
#
_symmetry.space_group_name_H-M   'P 1'
#
loop_
_entity.id
_entity.type
_entity.pdbx_description
1 polymer ?
#
loop_
_entity_poly.entity_id
_entity_poly.type
_entity_poly.pdbx_seq_one_letter_code
_entity_poly.pdbx_strand_id
1 'polypeptide(L)'
;MKFSIITSVAALAASTSALGINCRGSGLCPSDGAAGNLINLKAIVDGIQPRDRRYNTGQQIACTGSICAFFQNGATGTAGQTSGFLQQLLDHGCKKCGSVPTQPGNDVKNGELTVNVVGDPHCQGAC
;
A
#
# COMPACT_ATOMS: atom_id res chain seq x y z
N MET A 1 47.43 -36.14 -26.42
CA MET A 1 46.92 -34.75 -26.51
C MET A 1 45.71 -34.67 -25.57
N LYS A 2 45.81 -33.93 -24.45
CA LYS A 2 44.77 -33.87 -23.41
C LYS A 2 44.03 -32.54 -23.59
N PHE A 3 42.81 -32.58 -24.13
CA PHE A 3 41.97 -31.40 -24.29
C PHE A 3 41.19 -31.16 -23.00
N SER A 4 41.57 -30.13 -22.24
CA SER A 4 40.77 -29.63 -21.11
C SER A 4 39.62 -28.77 -21.65
N ILE A 5 38.40 -29.25 -21.46
CA ILE A 5 37.18 -28.51 -21.76
C ILE A 5 36.87 -27.62 -20.55
N ILE A 6 36.99 -26.29 -20.72
CA ILE A 6 36.58 -25.30 -19.73
C ILE A 6 35.11 -24.98 -20.01
N THR A 7 34.20 -25.45 -19.16
CA THR A 7 32.76 -25.17 -19.27
C THR A 7 32.44 -23.92 -18.44
N SER A 8 32.29 -22.78 -19.10
CA SER A 8 31.87 -21.52 -18.47
C SER A 8 30.37 -21.55 -18.17
N VAL A 9 29.98 -21.65 -16.90
CA VAL A 9 28.59 -21.51 -16.46
C VAL A 9 28.27 -20.03 -16.32
N ALA A 10 27.53 -19.47 -17.28
CA ALA A 10 26.98 -18.12 -17.17
C ALA A 10 25.76 -18.16 -16.23
N ALA A 11 25.88 -17.57 -15.03
CA ALA A 11 24.77 -17.42 -14.11
C ALA A 11 23.82 -16.31 -14.62
N LEU A 12 22.59 -16.66 -14.98
CA LEU A 12 21.53 -15.68 -15.24
C LEU A 12 21.05 -15.12 -13.91
N ALA A 13 21.43 -13.89 -13.58
CA ALA A 13 20.86 -13.15 -12.46
C ALA A 13 19.43 -12.73 -12.82
N ALA A 14 18.43 -13.31 -12.15
CA ALA A 14 17.04 -12.87 -12.26
C ALA A 14 16.86 -11.56 -11.48
N SER A 15 16.65 -10.44 -12.18
CA SER A 15 16.25 -9.19 -11.56
C SER A 15 14.77 -9.27 -11.17
N THR A 16 14.49 -9.36 -9.87
CA THR A 16 13.13 -9.11 -9.36
C THR A 16 12.84 -7.63 -9.45
N SER A 17 11.97 -7.21 -10.36
CA SER A 17 11.46 -5.83 -10.36
C SER A 17 10.75 -5.57 -9.03
N ALA A 18 11.23 -4.59 -8.27
CA ALA A 18 10.54 -4.07 -7.10
C ALA A 18 9.13 -3.60 -7.48
N LEU A 19 8.11 -4.02 -6.73
CA LEU A 19 6.75 -3.56 -6.97
C LEU A 19 6.60 -2.21 -6.27
N GLY A 20 6.53 -1.14 -7.06
CA GLY A 20 6.32 0.22 -6.54
C GLY A 20 4.86 0.54 -6.24
N ILE A 21 4.55 1.84 -6.26
CA ILE A 21 3.17 2.33 -6.19
C ILE A 21 2.28 1.63 -7.23
N ASN A 22 1.09 1.19 -6.81
CA ASN A 22 0.20 0.41 -7.66
C ASN A 22 -1.25 0.47 -7.18
N CYS A 23 -2.18 0.08 -8.05
CA CYS A 23 -3.61 0.02 -7.74
C CYS A 23 -4.12 -1.41 -7.51
N ARG A 24 -3.24 -2.32 -7.06
CA ARG A 24 -3.62 -3.70 -6.75
C ARG A 24 -4.36 -3.76 -5.41
N GLY A 25 -5.22 -4.74 -5.27
CA GLY A 25 -5.98 -5.00 -4.06
C GLY A 25 -6.81 -6.28 -4.23
N SER A 26 -7.74 -6.48 -3.31
CA SER A 26 -8.73 -7.56 -3.40
C SER A 26 -9.50 -7.50 -4.72
N GLY A 27 -9.88 -8.67 -5.25
CA GLY A 27 -10.80 -8.77 -6.40
C GLY A 27 -12.18 -8.13 -6.13
N LEU A 28 -12.49 -7.85 -4.86
CA LEU A 28 -13.71 -7.13 -4.44
C LEU A 28 -13.57 -5.61 -4.52
N CYS A 29 -12.36 -5.06 -4.70
CA CYS A 29 -12.16 -3.63 -4.84
C CYS A 29 -13.01 -2.98 -5.95
N PRO A 30 -13.11 -3.52 -7.19
CA PRO A 30 -13.98 -2.94 -8.21
C PRO A 30 -15.47 -3.13 -7.93
N SER A 31 -15.87 -4.05 -7.04
CA SER A 31 -17.28 -4.35 -6.77
C SER A 31 -18.01 -3.18 -6.11
N ASP A 32 -19.28 -2.99 -6.46
CA ASP A 32 -20.15 -1.99 -5.82
C ASP A 32 -20.42 -2.29 -4.34
N GLY A 33 -20.27 -3.56 -3.93
CA GLY A 33 -20.37 -3.99 -2.53
C GLY A 33 -19.22 -3.51 -1.63
N ALA A 34 -18.04 -3.21 -2.20
CA ALA A 34 -16.99 -2.49 -1.50
C ALA A 34 -17.26 -0.99 -1.61
N ALA A 35 -18.21 -0.51 -0.80
CA ALA A 35 -18.55 0.90 -0.73
C ALA A 35 -17.33 1.73 -0.31
N GLY A 36 -17.16 2.91 -0.90
CA GLY A 36 -16.03 3.79 -0.62
C GLY A 36 -15.06 3.95 -1.79
N ASN A 37 -14.21 4.98 -1.70
CA ASN A 37 -13.18 5.28 -2.69
C ASN A 37 -12.03 6.07 -2.01
N LEU A 38 -10.90 6.22 -2.72
CA LEU A 38 -9.73 6.89 -2.18
C LEU A 38 -9.97 8.37 -1.87
N ILE A 39 -10.83 9.05 -2.63
CA ILE A 39 -11.14 10.48 -2.41
C ILE A 39 -11.83 10.68 -1.06
N ASN A 40 -12.87 9.89 -0.78
CA ASN A 40 -13.61 9.95 0.48
C ASN A 40 -12.73 9.53 1.65
N LEU A 41 -11.92 8.48 1.46
CA LEU A 41 -11.01 7.99 2.49
C LEU A 41 -9.93 9.03 2.83
N LYS A 42 -9.39 9.71 1.81
CA LYS A 42 -8.46 10.83 2.01
C LYS A 42 -9.11 11.98 2.78
N ALA A 43 -10.34 12.37 2.42
CA ALA A 43 -11.06 13.43 3.13
C ALA A 43 -11.25 13.12 4.62
N ILE A 44 -11.54 11.86 4.95
CA ILE A 44 -11.61 11.40 6.35
C ILE A 44 -10.24 11.56 7.04
N VAL A 45 -9.17 11.07 6.41
CA VAL A 45 -7.82 11.15 6.97
C VAL A 45 -7.34 12.59 7.12
N ASP A 46 -7.74 13.51 6.24
CA ASP A 46 -7.42 14.93 6.34
C ASP A 46 -8.04 15.60 7.57
N GLY A 47 -9.18 15.08 8.05
CA GLY A 47 -9.86 15.56 9.26
C GLY A 47 -9.26 15.04 10.57
N ILE A 48 -8.38 14.03 10.56
CA ILE A 48 -7.82 13.45 11.78
C ILE A 48 -6.89 14.46 12.49
N GLN A 49 -7.15 14.68 13.77
CA GLN A 49 -6.29 15.43 14.68
C GLN A 49 -5.91 14.61 15.92
N PRO A 50 -4.70 14.78 16.47
CA PRO A 50 -3.63 15.60 15.93
C PRO A 50 -2.98 14.98 14.68
N ARG A 51 -2.39 15.80 13.79
CA ARG A 51 -1.80 15.32 12.52
C ARG A 51 -0.63 14.34 12.72
N ASP A 52 0.02 14.39 13.87
CA ASP A 52 1.13 13.51 14.27
C ASP A 52 0.69 12.23 14.98
N ARG A 53 -0.62 12.01 15.14
CA ARG A 53 -1.17 10.75 15.67
C ARG A 53 -0.60 9.57 14.88
N ARG A 54 0.08 8.66 15.59
CA ARG A 54 0.81 7.52 15.00
C ARG A 54 -0.07 6.29 14.90
N TYR A 55 0.15 5.53 13.83
CA TYR A 55 -0.48 4.25 13.55
C TYR A 55 0.60 3.20 13.32
N ASN A 56 0.44 2.07 13.99
CA ASN A 56 1.32 0.92 13.84
C ASN A 56 0.94 0.09 12.60
N THR A 57 1.81 -0.85 12.24
CA THR A 57 1.52 -1.81 11.18
C THR A 57 0.24 -2.60 11.51
N GLY A 58 -0.64 -2.78 10.52
CA GLY A 58 -1.94 -3.46 10.65
C GLY A 58 -3.06 -2.63 11.30
N GLN A 59 -2.74 -1.49 11.92
CA GLN A 59 -3.76 -0.63 12.52
C GLN A 59 -4.54 0.12 11.43
N GLN A 60 -5.88 0.02 11.45
CA GLN A 60 -6.72 0.79 10.53
C GLN A 60 -6.70 2.26 10.94
N ILE A 61 -6.51 3.12 9.94
CA ILE A 61 -6.37 4.57 10.11
C ILE A 61 -7.70 5.26 9.79
N ALA A 62 -8.32 4.79 8.73
CA ALA A 62 -9.67 5.18 8.34
C ALA A 62 -10.29 4.05 7.53
N CYS A 63 -11.61 3.93 7.62
CA CYS A 63 -12.39 2.98 6.83
C CYS A 63 -13.64 3.64 6.26
N THR A 64 -14.03 3.20 5.07
CA THR A 64 -15.30 3.52 4.45
C THR A 64 -15.91 2.22 3.93
N GLY A 65 -16.97 1.75 4.57
CA GLY A 65 -17.51 0.43 4.31
C GLY A 65 -16.45 -0.63 4.63
N SER A 66 -16.18 -1.51 3.68
CA SER A 66 -15.14 -2.53 3.80
C SER A 66 -13.75 -2.05 3.33
N ILE A 67 -13.59 -0.84 2.81
CA ILE A 67 -12.30 -0.33 2.35
C ILE A 67 -11.61 0.44 3.47
N CYS A 68 -10.41 0.01 3.84
CA CYS A 68 -9.62 0.63 4.91
C CYS A 68 -8.22 1.02 4.44
N ALA A 69 -7.70 2.11 5.00
CA ALA A 69 -6.29 2.49 4.92
C ALA A 69 -5.54 1.99 6.17
N PHE A 70 -4.40 1.34 5.97
CA PHE A 70 -3.53 0.87 7.04
C PHE A 70 -2.09 0.71 6.54
N PHE A 71 -1.12 0.80 7.45
CA PHE A 71 0.27 0.49 7.13
C PHE A 71 0.53 -1.02 7.19
N GLN A 72 1.37 -1.56 6.31
CA GLN A 72 1.79 -2.98 6.35
C GLN A 72 3.26 -3.15 5.95
N ASN A 73 3.76 -4.39 5.93
CA ASN A 73 5.17 -4.73 5.70
C ASN A 73 6.14 -3.98 6.62
N GLY A 74 5.78 -3.84 7.89
CA GLY A 74 6.60 -3.17 8.91
C GLY A 74 6.54 -1.64 8.88
N ALA A 75 5.79 -1.03 7.94
CA ALA A 75 5.57 0.41 7.95
C ALA A 75 4.77 0.87 9.18
N THR A 76 5.08 2.09 9.63
CA THR A 76 4.30 2.87 10.58
C THR A 76 4.30 4.32 10.12
N GLY A 77 3.36 5.12 10.58
CA GLY A 77 3.33 6.53 10.19
C GLY A 77 2.27 7.34 10.91
N THR A 78 2.15 8.60 10.54
CA THR A 78 1.18 9.53 11.12
C THR A 78 -0.05 9.72 10.23
N ALA A 79 -1.11 10.32 10.79
CA ALA A 79 -2.25 10.78 10.00
C ALA A 79 -1.83 11.73 8.86
N GLY A 80 -0.89 12.64 9.12
CA GLY A 80 -0.33 13.55 8.13
C GLY A 80 0.38 12.81 6.98
N GLN A 81 1.24 11.85 7.30
CA GLN A 81 1.92 11.03 6.29
C GLN A 81 0.92 10.20 5.47
N THR A 82 -0.08 9.63 6.14
CA THR A 82 -1.14 8.85 5.49
C THR A 82 -1.88 9.66 4.44
N SER A 83 -2.24 10.92 4.74
CA SER A 83 -2.87 11.81 3.75
C SER A 83 -2.01 12.02 2.51
N GLY A 84 -0.70 12.25 2.68
CA GLY A 84 0.23 12.40 1.56
C GLY A 84 0.37 11.14 0.71
N PHE A 85 0.37 9.96 1.35
CA PHE A 85 0.38 8.67 0.65
C PHE A 85 -0.92 8.39 -0.10
N LEU A 86 -2.08 8.74 0.47
CA LEU A 86 -3.36 8.65 -0.23
C LEU A 86 -3.42 9.59 -1.44
N GLN A 87 -2.81 10.77 -1.35
CA GLN A 87 -2.68 11.67 -2.50
C GLN A 87 -1.83 11.04 -3.61
N GLN A 88 -0.70 10.40 -3.28
CA GLN A 88 0.13 9.71 -4.26
C GLN A 88 -0.64 8.60 -4.99
N LEU A 89 -1.50 7.86 -4.28
CA LEU A 89 -2.37 6.85 -4.92
C LEU A 89 -3.37 7.48 -5.89
N LEU A 90 -3.95 8.61 -5.54
CA LEU A 90 -4.86 9.35 -6.42
C LEU A 90 -4.12 9.88 -7.65
N ASP A 91 -2.93 10.46 -7.47
CA ASP A 91 -2.08 10.98 -8.55
C ASP A 91 -1.60 9.87 -9.48
N HIS A 92 -1.41 8.66 -8.95
CA HIS A 92 -1.12 7.46 -9.73
C HIS A 92 -2.34 6.90 -10.49
N GLY A 93 -3.53 7.45 -10.27
CA GLY A 93 -4.78 7.05 -10.95
C GLY A 93 -5.53 5.91 -10.27
N CYS A 94 -5.16 5.55 -9.04
CA CYS A 94 -5.93 4.59 -8.27
C CYS A 94 -7.26 5.20 -7.82
N LYS A 95 -8.35 4.43 -7.92
CA LYS A 95 -9.70 4.93 -7.59
C LYS A 95 -10.22 4.42 -6.25
N LYS A 96 -9.99 3.15 -5.94
CA LYS A 96 -10.54 2.48 -4.75
C LYS A 96 -9.48 1.86 -3.86
N CYS A 97 -8.63 1.01 -4.43
CA CYS A 97 -7.59 0.29 -3.72
C CYS A 97 -6.23 0.54 -4.35
N GLY A 98 -5.19 0.29 -3.57
CA GLY A 98 -3.82 0.43 -4.01
C GLY A 98 -2.85 0.45 -2.83
N SER A 99 -1.58 0.44 -3.18
CA SER A 99 -0.49 0.54 -2.22
C SER A 99 0.58 1.52 -2.70
N VAL A 100 1.20 2.21 -1.75
CA VAL A 100 2.33 3.11 -1.99
C VAL A 100 3.47 2.79 -1.02
N PRO A 101 4.72 2.60 -1.51
CA PRO A 101 5.88 2.42 -0.66
C PRO A 101 6.09 3.59 0.29
N THR A 102 6.47 3.30 1.52
CA THR A 102 6.79 4.30 2.56
C THR A 102 8.30 4.52 2.72
N GLN A 103 9.11 3.62 2.15
CA GLN A 103 10.57 3.64 2.21
C GLN A 103 11.18 4.00 0.85
N PRO A 104 12.41 4.52 0.82
CA PRO A 104 13.18 4.69 -0.42
C PRO A 104 13.34 3.37 -1.18
N GLY A 105 13.55 3.45 -2.50
CA GLY A 105 13.75 2.29 -3.36
C GLY A 105 12.48 1.77 -4.06
N ASN A 106 11.32 2.39 -3.81
CA ASN A 106 10.06 2.13 -4.51
C ASN A 106 9.67 0.63 -4.51
N ASP A 107 9.81 -0.03 -3.37
CA ASP A 107 9.39 -1.42 -3.18
C ASP A 107 8.43 -1.51 -1.99
N VAL A 108 7.19 -1.92 -2.25
CA VAL A 108 6.18 -2.09 -1.21
C VAL A 108 6.55 -3.14 -0.17
N LYS A 109 7.41 -4.12 -0.52
CA LYS A 109 7.87 -5.17 0.41
C LYS A 109 8.65 -4.61 1.60
N ASN A 110 9.21 -3.41 1.46
CA ASN A 110 10.00 -2.75 2.51
C ASN A 110 9.14 -1.87 3.43
N GLY A 111 7.82 -1.81 3.19
CA GLY A 111 6.88 -1.00 3.97
C GLY A 111 5.98 -0.19 3.05
N GLU A 112 4.67 -0.26 3.26
CA GLU A 112 3.68 0.41 2.41
C GLU A 112 2.49 0.95 3.23
N LEU A 113 1.87 2.01 2.72
CA LEU A 113 0.47 2.29 3.03
C LEU A 113 -0.38 1.52 2.03
N THR A 114 -1.34 0.76 2.53
CA THR A 114 -2.27 -0.02 1.73
C THR A 114 -3.69 0.46 1.95
N VAL A 115 -4.44 0.54 0.85
CA VAL A 115 -5.89 0.69 0.84
C VAL A 115 -6.48 -0.55 0.21
N ASN A 116 -7.22 -1.34 0.99
CA ASN A 116 -7.76 -2.61 0.55
C ASN A 116 -9.08 -2.94 1.26
N VAL A 117 -9.77 -3.96 0.74
CA VAL A 117 -10.94 -4.56 1.38
C VAL A 117 -10.50 -5.32 2.64
N VAL A 118 -11.13 -5.00 3.76
CA VAL A 118 -10.98 -5.66 5.06
C VAL A 118 -12.32 -6.29 5.43
N GLY A 119 -12.28 -7.57 5.82
CA GLY A 119 -13.49 -8.33 6.14
C GLY A 119 -14.19 -7.90 7.44
N ASP A 120 -13.42 -7.41 8.42
CA ASP A 120 -13.92 -6.91 9.69
C ASP A 120 -13.29 -5.53 10.01
N PRO A 121 -13.82 -4.44 9.42
CA PRO A 121 -13.43 -3.08 9.77
C PRO A 121 -13.82 -2.76 11.20
N HIS A 122 -12.88 -2.29 12.02
CA HIS A 122 -13.14 -1.99 13.43
C HIS A 122 -13.69 -0.56 13.66
N CYS A 123 -13.91 0.18 12.58
CA CYS A 123 -14.34 1.57 12.58
C CYS A 123 -15.00 1.95 11.25
N GLN A 124 -15.77 3.04 11.26
CA GLN A 124 -16.30 3.71 10.07
C GLN A 124 -15.98 5.20 10.16
N GLY A 125 -15.27 5.74 9.19
CA GLY A 125 -14.67 7.08 9.30
C GLY A 125 -13.24 7.00 9.84
N ALA A 126 -12.87 7.97 10.66
CA ALA A 126 -11.56 8.02 11.29
C ALA A 126 -11.47 7.01 12.42
N CYS A 127 -10.34 6.31 12.48
CA CYS A 127 -9.93 5.45 13.57
C CYS A 127 -8.73 6.11 14.26
#